data_AF-A0A099KPN5-F1
#
_entry.id   AF-A0A099KPN5-F1
#
_cell.length_a   1.000
_cell.length_b   1.000
_cell.length_c   1.000
_cell.angle_alpha   90.00
_cell.angle_beta   90.00
_cell.angle_gamma   90.00
#
_symmetry.space_group_name_H-M   'P 1'
#
loop_
_entity.id
_entity.type
_entity.pdbx_description
1 polymer ?
#
loop_
_entity_poly.entity_id
_entity_poly.type
_entity_poly.pdbx_seq_one_letter_code
_entity_poly.pdbx_strand_id
1 'polypeptide(L)'
;MTKFELNKFSATIVRLLLTIAVLAAMIVSGGARAAIDGITGTTFNLTASEGYISIADGGSVYSWGYSTDGTMQLPGPTLIVSEGATVTVTLKNSLPKAAGNVSIIFSGHQVTMTAGGELGLLAQEATSGGSVAYTFTAGQPGTYQYHSGTRPDLQVEMGLYGALIVRPRVPADGCIASAYAHSATCFDREYLFLLSEVDIQIHQAAEQQSSGSGPIEIGTGTYQSEYWLLNGRAAPDTMAEAGTSILKSQPYNAMVRMHPGERILMRVAGAGREMHPFHFHGNHARVLARDGRLLLSATNPNQLAGPNLFTIPSVPGGTVDAIFEWTGKDLGWDIYGTNDFNAHDCIPDADGYHNNTSDDNYREWCADHNREIPVVLPNLSTLAFGGFYGGSPYLGVLGSLPPGEGGLNPNAGFAYMWHSHTEREMVNNDIFPGGMMTMLIIEAPWVDIP
;
A
#
# COMPACT_ATOMS: atom_id res chain seq x y z
N MET A 1 1.73 -49.74 42.40
CA MET A 1 2.25 -49.78 41.01
C MET A 1 1.18 -50.37 40.12
N THR A 2 0.44 -49.54 39.40
CA THR A 2 -0.49 -49.95 38.34
C THR A 2 -0.37 -48.91 37.24
N LYS A 3 0.34 -49.28 36.16
CA LYS A 3 0.53 -48.47 34.96
C LYS A 3 -0.76 -48.50 34.14
N PHE A 4 -1.24 -47.33 33.74
CA PHE A 4 -2.26 -47.17 32.70
C PHE A 4 -1.61 -47.42 31.34
N GLU A 5 -2.16 -48.36 30.57
CA GLU A 5 -1.85 -48.61 29.16
C GLU A 5 -2.59 -47.57 28.29
N LEU A 6 -1.85 -46.80 27.48
CA LEU A 6 -2.44 -45.96 26.44
C LEU A 6 -2.63 -46.78 25.15
N ASN A 7 -3.85 -46.70 24.61
CA ASN A 7 -4.29 -47.32 23.37
C ASN A 7 -3.39 -46.98 22.17
N LYS A 8 -2.95 -48.02 21.46
CA LYS A 8 -2.26 -47.94 20.17
C LYS A 8 -3.26 -47.58 19.07
N PHE A 9 -3.26 -46.32 18.63
CA PHE A 9 -3.83 -45.98 17.32
C PHE A 9 -2.93 -46.56 16.23
N SER A 10 -3.53 -47.30 15.28
CA SER A 10 -2.83 -47.93 14.17
C SER A 10 -2.12 -46.88 13.31
N ALA A 11 -0.84 -47.09 13.01
CA ALA A 11 0.00 -46.20 12.20
C ALA A 11 -0.61 -45.88 10.81
N THR A 12 -1.53 -46.71 10.33
CA THR A 12 -2.27 -46.52 9.08
C THR A 12 -3.28 -45.36 9.16
N ILE A 13 -3.93 -45.15 10.31
CA ILE A 13 -4.89 -44.06 10.51
C ILE A 13 -4.16 -42.72 10.63
N VAL A 14 -3.00 -42.70 11.29
CA VAL A 14 -2.13 -41.52 11.39
C VAL A 14 -1.61 -41.12 10.00
N ARG A 15 -1.21 -42.09 9.16
CA ARG A 15 -0.78 -41.81 7.78
C ARG A 15 -1.91 -41.31 6.88
N LEU A 16 -3.13 -41.80 7.06
CA LEU A 16 -4.30 -41.34 6.29
C LEU A 16 -4.73 -39.92 6.70
N LEU A 17 -4.69 -39.60 7.99
CA LEU A 17 -4.96 -38.24 8.50
C LEU A 17 -3.88 -37.24 8.06
N LEU A 18 -2.61 -37.64 8.02
CA LEU A 18 -1.52 -36.82 7.50
C LEU A 18 -1.62 -36.58 5.99
N THR A 19 -2.06 -37.58 5.21
CA THR A 19 -2.26 -37.40 3.75
C THR A 19 -3.46 -36.52 3.43
N ILE A 20 -4.54 -36.59 4.22
CA ILE A 20 -5.69 -35.68 4.07
C ILE A 20 -5.33 -34.25 4.51
N ALA A 21 -4.50 -34.07 5.56
CA ALA A 21 -4.01 -32.76 5.97
C ALA A 21 -3.08 -32.12 4.92
N VAL A 22 -2.23 -32.93 4.26
CA VAL A 22 -1.37 -32.45 3.16
C VAL A 22 -2.19 -32.14 1.90
N LEU A 23 -3.23 -32.93 1.58
CA LEU A 23 -4.12 -32.61 0.46
C LEU A 23 -4.99 -31.37 0.72
N ALA A 24 -5.44 -31.16 1.96
CA ALA A 24 -6.19 -29.96 2.34
C ALA A 24 -5.31 -28.69 2.35
N ALA A 25 -4.02 -28.82 2.64
CA ALA A 25 -3.05 -27.73 2.50
C ALA A 25 -2.71 -27.40 1.03
N MET A 26 -2.97 -28.32 0.09
CA MET A 26 -2.77 -28.09 -1.36
C MET A 26 -4.01 -27.55 -2.09
N ILE A 27 -5.13 -27.30 -1.40
CA ILE A 27 -6.29 -26.57 -1.94
C ILE A 27 -6.32 -25.16 -1.33
N VAL A 28 -5.16 -24.52 -1.22
CA VAL A 28 -5.10 -23.06 -1.21
C VAL A 28 -4.98 -22.67 -2.67
N SER A 29 -6.14 -22.40 -3.28
CA SER A 29 -6.20 -21.69 -4.57
C SER A 29 -5.27 -20.50 -4.47
N GLY A 30 -4.25 -20.43 -5.33
CA GLY A 30 -3.28 -19.34 -5.38
C GLY A 30 -3.99 -18.00 -5.47
N GLY A 31 -4.14 -17.34 -4.32
CA GLY A 31 -4.49 -15.94 -4.25
C GLY A 31 -3.33 -15.13 -4.79
N ALA A 32 -3.63 -13.95 -5.33
CA ALA A 32 -2.61 -12.99 -5.74
C ALA A 32 -1.52 -12.83 -4.67
N ARG A 33 -0.26 -12.81 -5.08
CA ARG A 33 0.89 -12.56 -4.21
C ARG A 33 0.96 -11.04 -4.00
N ALA A 34 1.00 -10.59 -2.75
CA ALA A 34 0.73 -9.20 -2.31
C ALA A 34 -0.72 -8.71 -2.53
N ALA A 35 -1.58 -8.94 -1.53
CA ALA A 35 -2.89 -8.31 -1.39
C ALA A 35 -2.77 -7.13 -0.41
N ILE A 36 -3.54 -6.05 -0.63
CA ILE A 36 -3.60 -4.92 0.30
C ILE A 36 -3.98 -5.41 1.71
N ASP A 37 -3.17 -5.03 2.70
CA ASP A 37 -3.48 -5.24 4.11
C ASP A 37 -4.76 -4.49 4.50
N GLY A 38 -5.72 -5.23 5.03
CA GLY A 38 -7.03 -4.68 5.39
C GLY A 38 -7.97 -5.72 5.99
N ILE A 39 -9.16 -5.26 6.35
CA ILE A 39 -10.21 -6.10 6.89
C ILE A 39 -11.25 -6.38 5.81
N THR A 40 -11.47 -7.65 5.50
CA THR A 40 -12.46 -8.08 4.51
C THR A 40 -13.76 -8.46 5.20
N GLY A 41 -14.89 -7.94 4.71
CA GLY A 41 -16.20 -8.30 5.24
C GLY A 41 -17.33 -7.37 4.81
N THR A 42 -18.48 -7.52 5.46
CA THR A 42 -19.66 -6.67 5.25
C THR A 42 -20.11 -5.95 6.51
N THR A 43 -19.50 -6.27 7.65
CA THR A 43 -19.81 -5.64 8.94
C THR A 43 -18.51 -5.23 9.61
N PHE A 44 -18.37 -3.94 9.90
CA PHE A 44 -17.17 -3.37 10.50
C PHE A 44 -17.54 -2.61 11.78
N ASN A 45 -16.76 -2.81 12.84
CA ASN A 45 -16.88 -2.03 14.07
C ASN A 45 -15.62 -1.19 14.22
N LEU A 46 -15.75 0.11 14.03
CA LEU A 46 -14.66 1.05 14.11
C LEU A 46 -14.80 1.88 15.38
N THR A 47 -13.67 2.13 16.04
CA THR A 47 -13.57 3.08 17.16
C THR A 47 -12.71 4.24 16.73
N ALA A 48 -13.23 5.46 16.83
CA ALA A 48 -12.40 6.67 16.78
C ALA A 48 -11.77 6.88 18.15
N SER A 49 -10.44 6.91 18.21
CA SER A 49 -9.69 7.12 19.45
C SER A 49 -8.48 8.01 19.20
N GLU A 50 -7.96 8.58 20.29
CA GLU A 50 -6.73 9.35 20.29
C GLU A 50 -5.51 8.44 20.54
N GLY A 51 -4.34 8.90 20.15
CA GLY A 51 -3.07 8.25 20.39
C GLY A 51 -1.93 9.08 19.82
N TYR A 52 -0.85 8.40 19.43
CA TYR A 52 0.30 9.04 18.83
C TYR A 52 0.77 8.25 17.62
N ILE A 53 1.25 8.96 16.61
CA ILE A 53 2.03 8.39 15.51
C ILE A 53 3.51 8.70 15.73
N SER A 54 4.38 7.82 15.27
CA SER A 54 5.82 8.08 15.18
C SER A 54 6.11 8.91 13.94
N ILE A 55 7.07 9.82 14.09
CA ILE A 55 7.62 10.63 13.00
C ILE A 55 9.11 10.34 12.86
N ALA A 56 9.64 10.55 11.65
CA ALA A 56 10.94 10.02 11.24
C ALA A 56 12.15 10.59 12.00
N ASP A 57 11.98 11.63 12.82
CA ASP A 57 13.01 12.18 13.71
C ASP A 57 13.07 11.47 15.09
N GLY A 58 12.25 10.43 15.28
CA GLY A 58 12.13 9.70 16.54
C GLY A 58 11.15 10.33 17.53
N GLY A 59 10.52 11.44 17.17
CA GLY A 59 9.42 12.05 17.92
C GLY A 59 8.09 11.31 17.73
N SER A 60 7.06 11.89 18.34
CA SER A 60 5.69 11.43 18.17
C SER A 60 4.72 12.60 18.09
N VAL A 61 3.67 12.47 17.28
CA VAL A 61 2.64 13.50 17.11
C VAL A 61 1.31 12.98 17.63
N TYR A 62 0.70 13.73 18.56
CA TYR A 62 -0.65 13.44 19.05
C TYR A 62 -1.63 13.41 17.89
N SER A 63 -2.32 12.30 17.69
CA SER A 63 -3.13 12.04 16.51
C SER A 63 -4.39 11.27 16.88
N TRP A 64 -5.35 11.25 15.97
CA TRP A 64 -6.56 10.44 16.05
C TRP A 64 -6.56 9.41 14.93
N GLY A 65 -7.39 8.39 15.10
CA GLY A 65 -7.48 7.33 14.11
C GLY A 65 -8.68 6.45 14.35
N TYR A 66 -9.11 5.78 13.30
CA TYR A 66 -10.05 4.69 13.40
C TYR A 66 -9.31 3.40 13.70
N SER A 67 -9.92 2.48 14.46
CA SER A 67 -9.33 1.17 14.76
C SER A 67 -10.41 0.11 14.95
N THR A 68 -10.04 -1.17 14.77
CA THR A 68 -10.92 -2.31 15.07
C THR A 68 -10.65 -2.96 16.42
N ASP A 69 -9.44 -2.82 16.95
CA ASP A 69 -8.97 -3.50 18.16
C ASP A 69 -8.75 -2.54 19.35
N GLY A 70 -9.07 -1.26 19.17
CA GLY A 70 -8.94 -0.21 20.16
C GLY A 70 -7.59 0.50 20.16
N THR A 71 -6.59 0.03 19.39
CA THR A 71 -5.34 0.76 19.19
C THR A 71 -5.52 1.74 18.06
N MET A 72 -5.46 3.05 18.35
CA MET A 72 -5.53 4.09 17.33
C MET A 72 -4.50 3.81 16.21
N GLN A 73 -4.95 3.82 14.95
CA GLN A 73 -4.07 3.73 13.79
C GLN A 73 -4.36 4.82 12.76
N LEU A 74 -3.29 5.21 12.06
CA LEU A 74 -3.26 6.16 10.95
C LEU A 74 -2.49 5.52 9.78
N PRO A 75 -3.10 5.39 8.59
CA PRO A 75 -4.52 5.54 8.29
C PRO A 75 -5.42 4.58 9.07
N GLY A 76 -6.71 4.86 9.10
CA GLY A 76 -7.71 3.92 9.59
C GLY A 76 -7.73 2.61 8.78
N PRO A 77 -8.36 1.54 9.32
CA PRO A 77 -8.38 0.22 8.68
C PRO A 77 -8.85 0.24 7.23
N THR A 78 -8.06 -0.29 6.31
CA THR A 78 -8.53 -0.50 4.93
C THR A 78 -9.70 -1.47 4.92
N LEU A 79 -10.87 -1.00 4.51
CA LEU A 79 -12.07 -1.81 4.39
C LEU A 79 -12.11 -2.45 3.01
N ILE A 80 -12.20 -3.78 2.95
CA ILE A 80 -12.25 -4.54 1.70
C ILE A 80 -13.61 -5.20 1.59
N VAL A 81 -14.36 -4.84 0.55
CA VAL A 81 -15.73 -5.30 0.34
C VAL A 81 -15.89 -5.82 -1.09
N SER A 82 -16.93 -6.62 -1.34
CA SER A 82 -17.27 -7.07 -2.69
C SER A 82 -18.34 -6.17 -3.31
N GLU A 83 -18.23 -5.92 -4.61
CA GLU A 83 -19.27 -5.25 -5.41
C GLU A 83 -20.66 -5.86 -5.15
N GLY A 84 -21.63 -4.97 -4.96
CA GLY A 84 -23.03 -5.30 -4.68
C GLY A 84 -23.30 -5.71 -3.23
N ALA A 85 -22.29 -5.85 -2.37
CA ALA A 85 -22.51 -6.19 -0.98
C ALA A 85 -23.15 -5.03 -0.20
N THR A 86 -24.11 -5.35 0.67
CA THR A 86 -24.60 -4.40 1.68
C THR A 86 -23.62 -4.38 2.84
N VAL A 87 -23.04 -3.22 3.11
CA VAL A 87 -22.01 -2.99 4.13
C VAL A 87 -22.63 -2.22 5.28
N THR A 88 -22.38 -2.67 6.51
CA THR A 88 -22.73 -1.97 7.74
C THR A 88 -21.47 -1.61 8.52
N VAL A 89 -21.35 -0.34 8.91
CA VAL A 89 -20.25 0.16 9.73
C VAL A 89 -20.79 0.77 11.01
N THR A 90 -20.41 0.23 12.16
CA THR A 90 -20.70 0.81 13.47
C THR A 90 -19.50 1.63 13.91
N LEU A 91 -19.70 2.92 14.16
CA LEU A 91 -18.69 3.82 14.69
C LEU A 91 -18.95 4.09 16.17
N LYS A 92 -17.94 3.84 17.01
CA LYS A 92 -17.89 4.28 18.40
C LYS A 92 -16.98 5.50 18.54
N ASN A 93 -17.46 6.53 19.22
CA ASN A 93 -16.64 7.71 19.55
C ASN A 93 -15.97 7.52 20.93
N SER A 94 -14.67 7.31 20.93
CA SER A 94 -13.85 7.26 22.15
C SER A 94 -12.84 8.42 22.21
N LEU A 95 -13.08 9.50 21.45
CA LEU A 95 -12.26 10.70 21.53
C LEU A 95 -12.58 11.53 22.79
N PRO A 96 -11.64 12.42 23.20
CA PRO A 96 -11.92 13.40 24.24
C PRO A 96 -13.18 14.22 23.94
N LYS A 97 -13.90 14.61 24.99
CA LYS A 97 -15.13 15.42 24.84
C LYS A 97 -14.88 16.71 24.04
N ALA A 98 -13.68 17.29 24.15
CA ALA A 98 -13.30 18.50 23.44
C ALA A 98 -13.24 18.33 21.91
N ALA A 99 -13.02 17.10 21.41
CA ALA A 99 -13.02 16.79 19.98
C ALA A 99 -14.42 16.84 19.35
N GLY A 100 -15.47 16.81 20.19
CA GLY A 100 -16.87 16.84 19.76
C GLY A 100 -17.38 15.48 19.28
N ASN A 101 -18.46 15.53 18.51
CA ASN A 101 -19.04 14.36 17.86
C ASN A 101 -18.17 13.93 16.67
N VAL A 102 -18.30 12.67 16.25
CA VAL A 102 -17.59 12.15 15.07
C VAL A 102 -18.55 11.41 14.15
N SER A 103 -18.28 11.49 12.84
CA SER A 103 -19.01 10.73 11.84
C SER A 103 -18.04 10.03 10.89
N ILE A 104 -18.58 9.24 9.96
CA ILE A 104 -17.87 8.76 8.77
C ILE A 104 -18.74 9.06 7.55
N ILE A 105 -18.13 9.60 6.51
CA ILE A 105 -18.68 9.64 5.16
C ILE A 105 -17.89 8.67 4.27
N PHE A 106 -18.60 7.99 3.36
CA PHE A 106 -18.03 7.04 2.42
C PHE A 106 -18.11 7.62 1.01
N SER A 107 -16.98 8.10 0.48
CA SER A 107 -16.94 8.73 -0.83
C SER A 107 -17.44 7.78 -1.92
N GLY A 108 -18.26 8.30 -2.84
CA GLY A 108 -18.82 7.52 -3.94
C GLY A 108 -20.02 6.63 -3.58
N HIS A 109 -20.47 6.61 -2.32
CA HIS A 109 -21.54 5.74 -1.84
C HIS A 109 -22.71 6.52 -1.24
N GLN A 110 -23.93 6.02 -1.48
CA GLN A 110 -25.14 6.54 -0.85
C GLN A 110 -25.33 5.82 0.49
N VAL A 111 -25.18 6.56 1.58
CA VAL A 111 -25.20 6.02 2.94
C VAL A 111 -26.56 6.26 3.57
N THR A 112 -27.18 5.19 4.07
CA THR A 112 -28.37 5.25 4.90
C THR A 112 -27.97 5.06 6.35
N MET A 113 -28.51 5.91 7.23
CA MET A 113 -28.27 5.83 8.66
C MET A 113 -29.27 4.85 9.29
N THR A 114 -28.78 3.93 10.11
CA THR A 114 -29.61 2.80 10.58
C THR A 114 -29.92 2.82 12.06
N ALA A 115 -29.01 3.32 12.90
CA ALA A 115 -29.22 3.37 14.35
C ALA A 115 -28.22 4.29 15.07
N GLY A 116 -28.66 4.84 16.20
CA GLY A 116 -27.82 5.63 17.11
C GLY A 116 -27.47 7.03 16.58
N GLY A 117 -26.55 7.69 17.28
CA GLY A 117 -26.06 9.01 16.94
C GLY A 117 -27.06 10.16 17.07
N GLU A 118 -26.58 11.35 16.72
CA GLU A 118 -27.35 12.60 16.58
C GLU A 118 -27.22 13.15 15.15
N LEU A 119 -28.16 13.99 14.72
CA LEU A 119 -28.11 14.56 13.37
C LEU A 119 -26.99 15.61 13.29
N GLY A 120 -25.98 15.35 12.45
CA GLY A 120 -24.95 16.31 12.06
C GLY A 120 -25.23 16.98 10.72
N LEU A 121 -24.25 17.73 10.22
CA LEU A 121 -24.38 18.49 8.97
C LEU A 121 -24.35 17.59 7.72
N LEU A 122 -23.39 16.65 7.66
CA LEU A 122 -23.17 15.76 6.51
C LEU A 122 -23.61 14.31 6.77
N ALA A 123 -23.63 13.89 8.03
CA ALA A 123 -23.97 12.53 8.44
C ALA A 123 -24.54 12.52 9.86
N GLN A 124 -25.15 11.41 10.29
CA GLN A 124 -25.38 11.20 11.73
C GLN A 124 -24.03 11.00 12.43
N GLU A 125 -23.93 11.50 13.65
CA GLU A 125 -22.68 11.57 14.40
C GLU A 125 -22.79 10.79 15.70
N ALA A 126 -21.74 10.04 16.04
CA ALA A 126 -21.59 9.49 17.37
C ALA A 126 -21.19 10.60 18.34
N THR A 127 -22.05 10.85 19.33
CA THR A 127 -21.74 11.70 20.48
C THR A 127 -20.57 11.13 21.30
N SER A 128 -19.94 11.95 22.15
CA SER A 128 -18.81 11.50 22.99
C SER A 128 -19.22 10.27 23.84
N GLY A 129 -18.49 9.16 23.70
CA GLY A 129 -18.79 7.86 24.31
C GLY A 129 -19.92 7.06 23.62
N GLY A 130 -20.65 7.66 22.70
CA GLY A 130 -21.77 7.08 21.96
C GLY A 130 -21.35 6.28 20.71
N SER A 131 -22.35 5.82 19.97
CA SER A 131 -22.15 5.10 18.71
C SER A 131 -23.24 5.39 17.69
N VAL A 132 -22.90 5.19 16.41
CA VAL A 132 -23.79 5.36 15.25
C VAL A 132 -23.50 4.27 14.22
N ALA A 133 -24.51 3.82 13.48
CA ALA A 133 -24.40 2.79 12.46
C ALA A 133 -24.80 3.29 11.06
N TYR A 134 -23.91 3.07 10.10
CA TYR A 134 -24.03 3.41 8.69
C TYR A 134 -24.28 2.16 7.86
N THR A 135 -25.12 2.25 6.84
CA THR A 135 -25.27 1.17 5.84
C THR A 135 -25.23 1.74 4.43
N PHE A 136 -24.50 1.07 3.53
CA PHE A 136 -24.48 1.39 2.11
C PHE A 136 -24.37 0.10 1.28
N THR A 137 -24.71 0.19 0.00
CA THR A 137 -24.40 -0.89 -0.96
C THR A 137 -23.10 -0.54 -1.66
N ALA A 138 -22.09 -1.40 -1.55
CA ALA A 138 -20.84 -1.26 -2.27
C ALA A 138 -21.13 -1.29 -3.78
N GLY A 139 -20.93 -0.14 -4.43
CA GLY A 139 -21.32 0.05 -5.82
C GLY A 139 -20.30 -0.58 -6.77
N GLN A 140 -19.75 0.24 -7.66
CA GLN A 140 -18.78 -0.24 -8.64
C GLN A 140 -17.44 -0.60 -8.00
N PRO A 141 -16.71 -1.59 -8.56
CA PRO A 141 -15.34 -1.89 -8.16
C PRO A 141 -14.44 -0.66 -8.26
N GLY A 142 -13.43 -0.60 -7.41
CA GLY A 142 -12.44 0.47 -7.43
C GLY A 142 -11.99 0.91 -6.04
N THR A 143 -11.20 1.98 -6.03
CA THR A 143 -10.65 2.60 -4.83
C THR A 143 -11.50 3.78 -4.40
N TYR A 144 -11.91 3.78 -3.14
CA TYR A 144 -12.65 4.85 -2.49
C TYR A 144 -12.00 5.19 -1.15
N GLN A 145 -12.45 6.29 -0.55
CA GLN A 145 -12.00 6.73 0.76
C GLN A 145 -13.18 6.85 1.71
N TYR A 146 -12.92 6.73 3.00
CA TYR A 146 -13.85 7.13 4.05
C TYR A 146 -13.13 8.07 5.02
N HIS A 147 -13.84 9.06 5.55
CA HIS A 147 -13.26 10.07 6.44
C HIS A 147 -14.35 10.73 7.28
N SER A 148 -13.95 11.50 8.30
CA SER A 148 -14.93 12.21 9.11
C SER A 148 -15.69 13.29 8.32
N GLY A 149 -17.02 13.31 8.47
CA GLY A 149 -17.90 14.34 7.90
C GLY A 149 -18.30 15.46 8.86
N THR A 150 -17.81 15.46 10.11
CA THR A 150 -18.28 16.39 11.16
C THR A 150 -17.48 17.69 11.18
N ARG A 151 -16.17 17.59 11.43
CA ARG A 151 -15.24 18.73 11.44
C ARG A 151 -14.02 18.39 10.59
N PRO A 152 -14.14 18.33 9.25
CA PRO A 152 -13.04 17.88 8.40
C PRO A 152 -11.79 18.77 8.51
N ASP A 153 -11.93 20.03 8.92
CA ASP A 153 -10.83 20.96 9.23
C ASP A 153 -9.88 20.44 10.32
N LEU A 154 -10.41 19.69 11.29
CA LEU A 154 -9.68 19.18 12.45
C LEU A 154 -9.64 17.65 12.45
N GLN A 155 -10.76 16.98 12.25
CA GLN A 155 -10.86 15.52 12.40
C GLN A 155 -10.12 14.76 11.29
N VAL A 156 -10.14 15.25 10.05
CA VAL A 156 -9.36 14.63 8.96
C VAL A 156 -7.88 14.92 9.15
N GLU A 157 -7.52 16.17 9.49
CA GLU A 157 -6.15 16.58 9.86
C GLU A 157 -5.56 15.66 10.93
N MET A 158 -6.30 15.45 12.02
CA MET A 158 -5.86 14.60 13.12
C MET A 158 -5.74 13.12 12.74
N GLY A 159 -6.32 12.67 11.62
CA GLY A 159 -6.16 11.29 11.13
C GLY A 159 -7.43 10.46 10.98
N LEU A 160 -8.62 11.05 11.09
CA LEU A 160 -9.89 10.34 10.87
C LEU A 160 -10.20 10.16 9.38
N TYR A 161 -9.39 9.33 8.72
CA TYR A 161 -9.58 8.88 7.34
C TYR A 161 -9.05 7.45 7.13
N GLY A 162 -9.44 6.81 6.04
CA GLY A 162 -8.96 5.51 5.60
C GLY A 162 -9.49 5.13 4.22
N ALA A 163 -9.13 3.94 3.74
CA ALA A 163 -9.50 3.47 2.41
C ALA A 163 -10.63 2.44 2.42
N LEU A 164 -11.43 2.48 1.35
CA LEU A 164 -12.44 1.48 1.02
C LEU A 164 -12.12 0.91 -0.36
N ILE A 165 -11.81 -0.38 -0.42
CA ILE A 165 -11.58 -1.11 -1.67
C ILE A 165 -12.81 -1.95 -1.98
N VAL A 166 -13.45 -1.66 -3.12
CA VAL A 166 -14.54 -2.49 -3.65
C VAL A 166 -13.94 -3.43 -4.70
N ARG A 167 -13.89 -4.72 -4.39
CA ARG A 167 -13.46 -5.78 -5.32
C ARG A 167 -14.57 -6.07 -6.33
N PRO A 168 -14.24 -6.38 -7.60
CA PRO A 168 -15.23 -6.96 -8.50
C PRO A 168 -15.74 -8.27 -7.92
N ARG A 169 -17.04 -8.55 -8.11
CA ARG A 169 -17.65 -9.78 -7.55
C ARG A 169 -16.97 -11.04 -8.04
N VAL A 170 -16.52 -11.01 -9.29
CA VAL A 170 -15.72 -12.07 -9.92
C VAL A 170 -14.58 -11.37 -10.68
N PRO A 171 -13.33 -11.83 -10.58
CA PRO A 171 -12.25 -11.36 -11.45
C PRO A 171 -12.62 -11.49 -12.93
N ALA A 172 -12.05 -10.63 -13.77
CA ALA A 172 -12.27 -10.70 -15.21
C ALA A 172 -11.71 -12.02 -15.79
N ASP A 173 -12.32 -12.49 -16.88
CA ASP A 173 -11.92 -13.71 -17.55
C ASP A 173 -10.42 -13.70 -17.90
N GLY A 174 -9.72 -14.78 -17.54
CA GLY A 174 -8.28 -14.93 -17.76
C GLY A 174 -7.40 -14.26 -16.69
N CYS A 175 -7.97 -13.54 -15.72
CA CYS A 175 -7.22 -13.00 -14.60
C CYS A 175 -7.34 -13.90 -13.36
N ILE A 176 -6.24 -14.07 -12.61
CA ILE A 176 -6.30 -14.55 -11.22
C ILE A 176 -6.97 -13.48 -10.34
N ALA A 177 -6.57 -12.22 -10.53
CA ALA A 177 -7.15 -11.05 -9.89
C ALA A 177 -7.24 -9.89 -10.90
N SER A 178 -8.27 -9.05 -10.77
CA SER A 178 -8.43 -7.86 -11.60
C SER A 178 -8.97 -6.68 -10.79
N ALA A 179 -8.52 -5.48 -11.11
CA ALA A 179 -8.95 -4.26 -10.40
C ALA A 179 -10.44 -3.97 -10.65
N TYR A 180 -10.89 -4.25 -11.87
CA TYR A 180 -12.26 -4.09 -12.35
C TYR A 180 -12.70 -5.37 -13.07
N ALA A 181 -13.99 -5.50 -13.40
CA ALA A 181 -14.52 -6.59 -14.24
C ALA A 181 -14.12 -6.40 -15.73
N HIS A 182 -12.82 -6.20 -15.99
CA HIS A 182 -12.25 -5.96 -17.31
C HIS A 182 -10.84 -6.58 -17.40
N SER A 183 -10.57 -7.40 -18.42
CA SER A 183 -9.33 -8.20 -18.53
C SER A 183 -8.05 -7.35 -18.66
N ALA A 184 -8.13 -6.16 -19.27
CA ALA A 184 -7.00 -5.23 -19.28
C ALA A 184 -6.59 -4.72 -17.89
N THR A 185 -7.34 -5.05 -16.84
CA THR A 185 -7.05 -4.70 -15.44
C THR A 185 -6.56 -5.87 -14.59
N CYS A 186 -6.16 -7.00 -15.21
CA CYS A 186 -5.44 -8.05 -14.48
C CYS A 186 -4.18 -7.47 -13.83
N PHE A 187 -3.83 -7.99 -12.66
CA PHE A 187 -2.60 -7.63 -11.95
C PHE A 187 -2.04 -8.84 -11.21
N ASP A 188 -0.74 -8.80 -10.93
CA ASP A 188 -0.03 -9.83 -10.18
C ASP A 188 0.14 -9.40 -8.72
N ARG A 189 0.40 -8.10 -8.49
CA ARG A 189 0.58 -7.50 -7.16
C ARG A 189 -0.23 -6.24 -7.00
N GLU A 190 -0.53 -5.89 -5.75
CA GLU A 190 -1.32 -4.72 -5.43
C GLU A 190 -0.75 -3.92 -4.26
N TYR A 191 -0.62 -2.61 -4.44
CA TYR A 191 -0.17 -1.68 -3.41
C TYR A 191 -1.10 -0.48 -3.31
N LEU A 192 -1.35 -0.06 -2.08
CA LEU A 192 -2.16 1.10 -1.74
C LEU A 192 -1.27 2.21 -1.20
N PHE A 193 -1.49 3.43 -1.66
CA PHE A 193 -0.79 4.63 -1.24
C PHE A 193 -1.82 5.69 -0.83
N LEU A 194 -1.98 5.91 0.47
CA LEU A 194 -2.73 7.02 1.04
C LEU A 194 -1.75 8.14 1.36
N LEU A 195 -1.87 9.22 0.58
CA LEU A 195 -1.01 10.38 0.66
C LEU A 195 -1.68 11.43 1.53
N SER A 196 -0.95 11.93 2.51
CA SER A 196 -1.40 12.98 3.42
C SER A 196 -0.22 13.77 3.96
N GLU A 197 -0.54 14.78 4.73
CA GLU A 197 0.39 15.68 5.37
C GLU A 197 -0.11 16.09 6.76
N VAL A 198 0.79 16.63 7.57
CA VAL A 198 0.54 17.01 8.97
C VAL A 198 1.00 18.43 9.20
N ASP A 199 0.11 19.24 9.78
CA ASP A 199 0.40 20.52 10.42
C ASP A 199 0.57 20.31 11.93
N ILE A 200 1.82 20.37 12.39
CA ILE A 200 2.17 20.07 13.78
C ILE A 200 1.45 21.02 14.75
N GLN A 201 1.19 22.27 14.36
CA GLN A 201 0.59 23.27 15.24
C GLN A 201 -0.86 22.90 15.54
N ILE A 202 -1.60 22.36 14.57
CA ILE A 202 -2.96 21.86 14.78
C ILE A 202 -2.97 20.69 15.77
N HIS A 203 -2.05 19.74 15.60
CA HIS A 203 -1.95 18.57 16.47
C HIS A 203 -1.57 18.96 17.91
N GLN A 204 -0.63 19.89 18.09
CA GLN A 204 -0.27 20.43 19.41
C GLN A 204 -1.42 21.21 20.06
N ALA A 205 -2.14 22.03 19.28
CA ALA A 205 -3.30 22.76 19.78
C ALA A 205 -4.42 21.81 20.23
N ALA A 206 -4.65 20.73 19.49
CA ALA A 206 -5.61 19.69 19.85
C ALA A 206 -5.22 18.96 21.14
N GLU A 207 -3.94 18.58 21.26
CA GLU A 207 -3.42 17.91 22.46
C GLU A 207 -3.58 18.79 23.72
N GLN A 208 -3.19 20.06 23.64
CA GLN A 208 -3.30 21.01 24.75
C GLN A 208 -4.74 21.24 25.23
N GLN A 209 -5.71 21.12 24.32
CA GLN A 209 -7.13 21.36 24.59
C GLN A 209 -7.93 20.09 24.87
N SER A 210 -7.33 18.90 24.68
CA SER A 210 -7.99 17.59 24.78
C SER A 210 -8.76 17.38 26.09
N SER A 211 -8.20 17.81 27.21
CA SER A 211 -8.79 17.69 28.55
C SER A 211 -9.88 18.73 28.87
N GLY A 212 -10.08 19.72 28.00
CA GLY A 212 -11.02 20.82 28.19
C GLY A 212 -12.48 20.44 27.95
N SER A 213 -13.39 21.41 28.14
CA SER A 213 -14.81 21.23 27.81
C SER A 213 -15.10 21.24 26.31
N GLY A 214 -14.13 21.70 25.49
CA GLY A 214 -14.27 21.93 24.07
C GLY A 214 -15.13 23.15 23.69
N PRO A 215 -15.30 23.39 22.38
CA PRO A 215 -14.63 22.67 21.28
C PRO A 215 -13.12 22.98 21.19
N ILE A 216 -12.34 22.09 20.56
CA ILE A 216 -10.94 22.38 20.20
C ILE A 216 -10.91 23.48 19.14
N GLU A 217 -10.18 24.56 19.43
CA GLU A 217 -9.97 25.68 18.52
C GLU A 217 -8.59 25.57 17.87
N ILE A 218 -8.55 25.52 16.53
CA ILE A 218 -7.31 25.37 15.73
C ILE A 218 -6.72 26.71 15.27
N GLY A 219 -7.34 27.83 15.68
CA GLY A 219 -6.92 29.18 15.30
C GLY A 219 -7.24 29.56 13.85
N THR A 220 -6.79 30.75 13.43
CA THR A 220 -6.95 31.29 12.06
C THR A 220 -5.63 31.40 11.31
N GLY A 221 -4.62 30.63 11.74
CA GLY A 221 -3.30 30.59 11.12
C GLY A 221 -3.37 30.09 9.67
N THR A 222 -2.29 30.30 8.92
CA THR A 222 -2.14 29.64 7.62
C THR A 222 -1.76 28.19 7.87
N TYR A 223 -2.40 27.26 7.17
CA TYR A 223 -2.04 25.85 7.19
C TYR A 223 -0.59 25.66 6.75
N GLN A 224 0.20 24.96 7.55
CA GLN A 224 1.62 24.73 7.30
C GLN A 224 1.92 23.27 7.52
N SER A 225 2.20 22.55 6.43
CA SER A 225 2.59 21.14 6.51
C SER A 225 4.08 21.01 6.80
N GLU A 226 4.44 20.17 7.77
CA GLU A 226 5.83 19.88 8.11
C GLU A 226 6.21 18.40 7.90
N TYR A 227 5.25 17.48 7.93
CA TYR A 227 5.48 16.07 7.58
C TYR A 227 4.56 15.63 6.45
N TRP A 228 5.11 14.86 5.52
CA TRP A 228 4.39 14.26 4.40
C TRP A 228 4.47 12.75 4.48
N LEU A 229 3.33 12.09 4.37
CA LEU A 229 3.15 10.71 4.74
C LEU A 229 2.71 9.86 3.54
N LEU A 230 3.30 8.67 3.42
CA LEU A 230 2.76 7.56 2.66
C LEU A 230 2.23 6.54 3.65
N ASN A 231 0.94 6.24 3.57
CA ASN A 231 0.29 5.28 4.46
C ASN A 231 0.56 5.59 5.95
N GLY A 232 0.53 6.89 6.29
CA GLY A 232 0.75 7.37 7.65
C GLY A 232 2.21 7.42 8.09
N ARG A 233 3.17 7.02 7.25
CA ARG A 233 4.62 6.99 7.57
C ARG A 233 5.40 8.01 6.73
N ALA A 234 6.44 8.58 7.31
CA ALA A 234 7.46 9.33 6.58
C ALA A 234 8.71 8.47 6.37
N ALA A 235 9.45 8.66 5.27
CA ALA A 235 10.70 7.93 5.05
C ALA A 235 11.68 8.22 6.20
N PRO A 236 12.44 7.23 6.70
CA PRO A 236 12.62 5.89 6.14
C PRO A 236 11.57 4.85 6.56
N ASP A 237 10.63 5.19 7.44
CA ASP A 237 9.66 4.23 8.01
C ASP A 237 8.69 3.66 6.97
N THR A 238 8.49 4.38 5.86
CA THR A 238 7.78 3.89 4.66
C THR A 238 8.33 2.57 4.13
N MET A 239 9.62 2.30 4.37
CA MET A 239 10.34 1.10 3.94
C MET A 239 10.38 -0.01 5.00
N ALA A 240 9.89 0.23 6.21
CA ALA A 240 9.77 -0.80 7.22
C ALA A 240 8.61 -1.77 6.92
N GLU A 241 8.71 -2.99 7.41
CA GLU A 241 7.67 -4.02 7.24
C GLU A 241 6.30 -3.58 7.75
N ALA A 242 5.25 -4.13 7.14
CA ALA A 242 3.88 -3.96 7.62
C ALA A 242 3.73 -4.60 9.02
N GLY A 243 2.93 -3.97 9.89
CA GLY A 243 2.66 -4.46 11.24
C GLY A 243 3.87 -4.51 12.19
N THR A 244 4.99 -3.86 11.85
CA THR A 244 6.18 -3.85 12.71
C THR A 244 5.87 -3.28 14.10
N SER A 245 6.46 -3.88 15.14
CA SER A 245 6.15 -3.58 16.54
C SER A 245 6.57 -2.18 16.99
N ILE A 246 7.43 -1.50 16.22
CA ILE A 246 7.86 -0.12 16.47
C ILE A 246 6.90 0.93 15.87
N LEU A 247 6.03 0.55 14.93
CA LEU A 247 5.09 1.45 14.23
C LEU A 247 3.64 0.94 14.41
N LYS A 248 3.24 0.68 15.66
CA LYS A 248 1.94 0.03 15.98
C LYS A 248 0.73 0.82 15.49
N SER A 249 0.80 2.15 15.53
CA SER A 249 -0.26 3.03 15.04
C SER A 249 -0.15 3.32 13.54
N GLN A 250 0.88 2.84 12.84
CA GLN A 250 1.08 3.05 11.40
C GLN A 250 1.33 1.69 10.73
N PRO A 251 0.31 0.80 10.63
CA PRO A 251 0.52 -0.60 10.31
C PRO A 251 0.90 -0.86 8.85
N TYR A 252 0.64 0.07 7.94
CA TYR A 252 0.78 -0.14 6.50
C TYR A 252 2.16 0.30 6.00
N ASN A 253 2.87 -0.58 5.29
CA ASN A 253 4.10 -0.22 4.60
C ASN A 253 3.81 0.50 3.27
N ALA A 254 4.85 1.03 2.63
CA ALA A 254 4.76 1.60 1.29
C ALA A 254 5.90 1.15 0.35
N MET A 255 6.76 0.23 0.78
CA MET A 255 7.82 -0.32 -0.08
C MET A 255 7.23 -1.30 -1.07
N VAL A 256 7.55 -1.08 -2.35
CA VAL A 256 7.04 -1.87 -3.45
C VAL A 256 8.09 -2.89 -3.86
N ARG A 257 7.67 -4.13 -4.09
CA ARG A 257 8.55 -5.19 -4.60
C ARG A 257 7.84 -5.90 -5.76
N MET A 258 8.56 -6.23 -6.82
CA MET A 258 8.03 -7.02 -7.94
C MET A 258 9.12 -7.80 -8.64
N HIS A 259 8.73 -8.79 -9.42
CA HIS A 259 9.57 -9.46 -10.40
C HIS A 259 9.43 -8.80 -11.78
N PRO A 260 10.44 -8.95 -12.66
CA PRO A 260 10.33 -8.52 -14.05
C PRO A 260 9.09 -9.11 -14.73
N GLY A 261 8.35 -8.28 -15.46
CA GLY A 261 7.14 -8.65 -16.20
C GLY A 261 5.85 -8.76 -15.37
N GLU A 262 5.91 -8.63 -14.04
CA GLU A 262 4.70 -8.55 -13.23
C GLU A 262 4.00 -7.19 -13.39
N ARG A 263 2.68 -7.20 -13.25
CA ARG A 263 1.82 -6.02 -13.29
C ARG A 263 1.45 -5.61 -11.86
N ILE A 264 1.90 -4.43 -11.46
CA ILE A 264 1.53 -3.84 -10.17
C ILE A 264 0.29 -2.99 -10.35
N LEU A 265 -0.78 -3.32 -9.62
CA LEU A 265 -1.89 -2.40 -9.39
C LEU A 265 -1.51 -1.40 -8.29
N MET A 266 -1.32 -0.16 -8.70
CA MET A 266 -1.16 0.99 -7.82
C MET A 266 -2.52 1.61 -7.52
N ARG A 267 -2.87 1.75 -6.25
CA ARG A 267 -4.03 2.52 -5.80
C ARG A 267 -3.54 3.76 -5.07
N VAL A 268 -3.70 4.92 -5.67
CA VAL A 268 -3.23 6.20 -5.10
C VAL A 268 -4.45 7.00 -4.64
N ALA A 269 -4.44 7.43 -3.39
CA ALA A 269 -5.52 8.20 -2.77
C ALA A 269 -4.96 9.44 -2.06
N GLY A 270 -5.54 10.60 -2.33
CA GLY A 270 -5.21 11.83 -1.61
C GLY A 270 -6.14 11.98 -0.40
N ALA A 271 -5.64 11.64 0.79
CA ALA A 271 -6.41 11.72 2.03
C ALA A 271 -6.24 13.08 2.74
N GLY A 272 -5.17 13.80 2.41
CA GLY A 272 -4.86 15.12 2.95
C GLY A 272 -5.57 16.29 2.28
N ARG A 273 -5.04 17.49 2.52
CA ARG A 273 -5.57 18.81 2.07
C ARG A 273 -4.76 19.38 0.90
N GLU A 274 -3.51 18.97 0.76
CA GLU A 274 -2.62 19.36 -0.34
C GLU A 274 -2.67 18.36 -1.51
N MET A 275 -2.25 18.83 -2.69
CA MET A 275 -2.02 17.95 -3.84
C MET A 275 -0.59 17.43 -3.79
N HIS A 276 -0.42 16.12 -3.90
CA HIS A 276 0.88 15.47 -3.88
C HIS A 276 1.18 14.80 -5.24
N PRO A 277 2.15 15.31 -6.03
CA PRO A 277 2.52 14.72 -7.31
C PRO A 277 3.38 13.46 -7.11
N PHE A 278 2.75 12.30 -6.93
CA PHE A 278 3.44 11.04 -6.68
C PHE A 278 4.13 10.52 -7.95
N HIS A 279 5.45 10.69 -8.00
CA HIS A 279 6.34 10.28 -9.07
C HIS A 279 6.99 8.93 -8.76
N PHE A 280 7.05 8.09 -9.78
CA PHE A 280 7.64 6.77 -9.69
C PHE A 280 8.71 6.61 -10.76
N HIS A 281 9.92 6.27 -10.33
CA HIS A 281 11.04 5.95 -11.21
C HIS A 281 10.86 4.53 -11.77
N GLY A 282 11.61 4.24 -12.84
CA GLY A 282 11.68 2.90 -13.45
C GLY A 282 10.80 2.73 -14.69
N ASN A 283 9.57 3.27 -14.71
CA ASN A 283 8.71 3.26 -15.90
C ASN A 283 7.49 4.21 -15.76
N HIS A 284 6.63 4.24 -16.77
CA HIS A 284 5.30 4.83 -16.70
C HIS A 284 4.27 3.83 -16.16
N ALA A 285 3.22 4.34 -15.53
CA ALA A 285 2.03 3.59 -15.13
C ALA A 285 0.84 4.00 -16.02
N ARG A 286 0.10 3.00 -16.50
CA ARG A 286 -1.16 3.20 -17.22
C ARG A 286 -2.27 3.49 -16.22
N VAL A 287 -2.82 4.70 -16.25
CA VAL A 287 -4.03 5.00 -15.47
C VAL A 287 -5.17 4.12 -15.96
N LEU A 288 -5.77 3.38 -15.04
CA LEU A 288 -6.96 2.57 -15.27
C LEU A 288 -8.23 3.39 -15.01
N ALA A 289 -8.28 4.05 -13.86
CA ALA A 289 -9.49 4.65 -13.34
C ALA A 289 -9.23 5.91 -12.53
N ARG A 290 -10.26 6.75 -12.40
CA ARG A 290 -10.33 7.85 -11.43
C ARG A 290 -11.60 7.73 -10.62
N ASP A 291 -11.50 7.91 -9.30
CA ASP A 291 -12.64 7.89 -8.37
C ASP A 291 -13.52 6.62 -8.51
N GLY A 292 -12.85 5.46 -8.68
CA GLY A 292 -13.51 4.17 -8.90
C GLY A 292 -14.26 4.07 -10.25
N ARG A 293 -13.89 4.86 -11.26
CA ARG A 293 -14.47 4.82 -12.61
C ARG A 293 -13.41 4.49 -13.65
N LEU A 294 -13.54 3.30 -14.24
CA LEU A 294 -12.66 2.80 -15.29
C LEU A 294 -12.71 3.71 -16.53
N LEU A 295 -11.55 4.08 -17.05
CA LEU A 295 -11.38 4.93 -18.22
C LEU A 295 -11.24 4.04 -19.47
N LEU A 296 -12.30 3.95 -20.27
CA LEU A 296 -12.35 3.18 -21.50
C LEU A 296 -12.40 4.07 -22.75
N SER A 297 -11.95 3.53 -23.88
CA SER A 297 -12.07 4.20 -25.17
C SER A 297 -13.54 4.41 -25.53
N ALA A 298 -13.86 5.59 -26.08
CA ALA A 298 -15.20 5.91 -26.56
C ALA A 298 -15.66 5.03 -27.73
N THR A 299 -14.73 4.40 -28.45
CA THR A 299 -15.00 3.60 -29.66
C THR A 299 -14.72 2.11 -29.48
N ASN A 300 -13.99 1.72 -28.43
CA ASN A 300 -13.68 0.32 -28.16
C ASN A 300 -13.73 0.04 -26.64
N PRO A 301 -14.80 -0.61 -26.14
CA PRO A 301 -14.97 -0.84 -24.71
C PRO A 301 -13.94 -1.83 -24.13
N ASN A 302 -13.17 -2.54 -24.96
CA ASN A 302 -12.10 -3.44 -24.51
C ASN A 302 -10.74 -2.74 -24.37
N GLN A 303 -10.67 -1.45 -24.69
CA GLN A 303 -9.43 -0.68 -24.69
C GLN A 303 -9.44 0.38 -23.59
N LEU A 304 -8.40 0.38 -22.76
CA LEU A 304 -8.17 1.42 -21.76
C LEU A 304 -7.87 2.76 -22.44
N ALA A 305 -8.42 3.85 -21.89
CA ALA A 305 -8.21 5.21 -22.37
C ALA A 305 -7.41 6.09 -21.41
N GLY A 306 -7.12 5.64 -20.20
CA GLY A 306 -6.31 6.41 -19.27
C GLY A 306 -4.87 6.61 -19.80
N PRO A 307 -4.21 7.73 -19.49
CA PRO A 307 -2.87 8.02 -19.99
C PRO A 307 -1.80 7.12 -19.37
N ASN A 308 -0.64 7.01 -20.03
CA ASN A 308 0.59 6.59 -19.37
C ASN A 308 1.20 7.82 -18.69
N LEU A 309 1.43 7.73 -17.38
CA LEU A 309 2.05 8.80 -16.59
C LEU A 309 3.28 8.25 -15.88
N PHE A 310 4.27 9.11 -15.61
CA PHE A 310 5.33 8.81 -14.63
C PHE A 310 5.08 9.52 -13.29
N THR A 311 4.05 10.37 -13.23
CA THR A 311 3.64 11.10 -12.02
C THR A 311 2.12 11.14 -11.95
N ILE A 312 1.55 10.69 -10.84
CA ILE A 312 0.11 10.78 -10.56
C ILE A 312 -0.13 11.96 -9.61
N PRO A 313 -0.86 13.00 -10.02
CA PRO A 313 -1.27 14.06 -9.11
C PRO A 313 -2.33 13.50 -8.14
N SER A 314 -1.93 13.22 -6.91
CA SER A 314 -2.83 12.83 -5.83
C SER A 314 -3.55 14.07 -5.33
N VAL A 315 -4.81 14.23 -5.70
CA VAL A 315 -5.63 15.38 -5.32
C VAL A 315 -6.45 15.07 -4.07
N PRO A 316 -6.68 16.05 -3.17
CA PRO A 316 -7.53 15.87 -1.99
C PRO A 316 -8.88 15.23 -2.31
N GLY A 317 -9.19 14.11 -1.65
CA GLY A 317 -10.41 13.33 -1.81
C GLY A 317 -10.49 12.47 -3.08
N GLY A 318 -9.57 12.61 -4.03
CA GLY A 318 -9.54 11.85 -5.28
C GLY A 318 -8.85 10.50 -5.14
N THR A 319 -9.16 9.57 -6.05
CA THR A 319 -8.45 8.29 -6.16
C THR A 319 -8.05 7.99 -7.60
N VAL A 320 -6.91 7.32 -7.78
CA VAL A 320 -6.40 6.87 -9.08
C VAL A 320 -5.94 5.43 -8.96
N ASP A 321 -6.47 4.57 -9.82
CA ASP A 321 -5.93 3.23 -10.00
C ASP A 321 -5.08 3.21 -11.27
N ALA A 322 -3.89 2.63 -11.20
CA ALA A 322 -2.97 2.53 -12.32
C ALA A 322 -2.24 1.17 -12.34
N ILE A 323 -1.79 0.75 -13.51
CA ILE A 323 -0.91 -0.41 -13.67
C ILE A 323 0.49 0.05 -14.00
N PHE A 324 1.44 -0.34 -13.17
CA PHE A 324 2.87 -0.21 -13.42
C PHE A 324 3.45 -1.57 -13.81
N GLU A 325 4.42 -1.56 -14.73
CA GLU A 325 5.13 -2.75 -15.17
C GLU A 325 6.60 -2.38 -15.41
N TRP A 326 7.51 -3.28 -15.07
CA TRP A 326 8.93 -3.17 -15.36
C TRP A 326 9.40 -4.48 -15.97
N THR A 327 10.16 -4.41 -17.07
CA THR A 327 10.51 -5.61 -17.86
C THR A 327 11.99 -5.74 -18.20
N GLY A 328 12.82 -4.75 -17.86
CA GLY A 328 14.23 -4.70 -18.26
C GLY A 328 14.49 -4.53 -19.76
N LYS A 329 13.44 -4.48 -20.58
CA LYS A 329 13.56 -4.26 -22.03
C LYS A 329 14.09 -2.86 -22.32
N ASP A 330 14.89 -2.78 -23.39
CA ASP A 330 15.53 -1.57 -23.89
C ASP A 330 16.55 -0.94 -22.92
N LEU A 331 16.98 -1.66 -21.88
CA LEU A 331 18.10 -1.27 -21.03
C LEU A 331 19.44 -1.36 -21.79
N GLY A 332 19.56 -2.32 -22.71
CA GLY A 332 20.74 -2.46 -23.59
C GLY A 332 21.86 -3.33 -23.02
N TRP A 333 21.64 -4.03 -21.91
CA TRP A 333 22.54 -5.06 -21.37
C TRP A 333 21.76 -6.21 -20.75
N ASP A 334 22.43 -7.35 -20.61
CA ASP A 334 21.91 -8.54 -19.93
C ASP A 334 21.78 -8.25 -18.42
N ILE A 335 20.56 -8.09 -17.93
CA ILE A 335 20.30 -7.77 -16.53
C ILE A 335 20.61 -8.93 -15.58
N TYR A 336 20.62 -10.18 -16.03
CA TYR A 336 20.94 -11.34 -15.19
C TYR A 336 22.43 -11.64 -15.20
N GLY A 337 23.10 -11.24 -16.28
CA GLY A 337 24.54 -11.39 -16.46
C GLY A 337 24.91 -12.84 -16.72
N THR A 338 25.39 -13.12 -17.92
CA THR A 338 25.93 -14.44 -18.27
C THR A 338 27.42 -14.51 -17.98
N ASN A 339 27.83 -15.45 -17.12
CA ASN A 339 29.25 -15.72 -16.82
C ASN A 339 29.47 -17.19 -16.45
N ASP A 340 30.71 -17.60 -16.18
CA ASP A 340 31.06 -18.98 -15.84
C ASP A 340 30.30 -19.55 -14.61
N PHE A 341 29.79 -18.68 -13.73
CA PHE A 341 29.03 -19.03 -12.53
C PHE A 341 27.50 -18.88 -12.70
N ASN A 342 27.05 -18.23 -13.77
CA ASN A 342 25.64 -18.03 -14.10
C ASN A 342 25.40 -18.26 -15.60
N ALA A 343 25.87 -19.41 -16.11
CA ALA A 343 25.67 -19.78 -17.50
C ALA A 343 24.20 -20.22 -17.70
N HIS A 344 23.45 -19.46 -18.48
CA HIS A 344 22.06 -19.74 -18.83
C HIS A 344 21.83 -19.44 -20.32
N ASP A 345 20.74 -19.96 -20.88
CA ASP A 345 20.28 -19.63 -22.21
C ASP A 345 19.07 -18.69 -22.16
N CYS A 346 18.81 -17.99 -23.27
CA CYS A 346 17.60 -17.20 -23.42
C CYS A 346 16.84 -17.65 -24.67
N ILE A 347 15.77 -18.41 -24.44
CA ILE A 347 14.84 -18.85 -25.48
C ILE A 347 13.64 -17.88 -25.51
N PRO A 348 13.51 -17.01 -26.54
CA PRO A 348 12.46 -16.01 -26.58
C PRO A 348 11.09 -16.63 -26.88
N ASP A 349 10.07 -16.18 -26.17
CA ASP A 349 8.67 -16.37 -26.54
C ASP A 349 8.23 -15.38 -27.64
N ALA A 350 6.92 -15.32 -27.90
CA ALA A 350 6.36 -14.43 -28.92
C ALA A 350 6.56 -12.94 -28.60
N ASP A 351 6.71 -12.60 -27.32
CA ASP A 351 6.91 -11.23 -26.86
C ASP A 351 8.40 -10.87 -26.74
N GLY A 352 9.29 -11.85 -26.95
CA GLY A 352 10.75 -11.70 -26.96
C GLY A 352 11.43 -11.96 -25.60
N TYR A 353 10.70 -12.49 -24.63
CA TYR A 353 11.21 -12.76 -23.29
C TYR A 353 11.48 -14.25 -23.08
N HIS A 354 12.42 -14.57 -22.20
CA HIS A 354 12.56 -15.92 -21.71
C HIS A 354 11.34 -16.34 -20.89
N ASN A 355 10.74 -17.49 -21.21
CA ASN A 355 9.45 -17.90 -20.69
C ASN A 355 9.46 -19.36 -20.17
N ASN A 356 10.40 -19.65 -19.28
CA ASN A 356 10.39 -20.83 -18.45
C ASN A 356 10.40 -20.42 -16.97
N THR A 357 9.29 -20.66 -16.26
CA THR A 357 9.12 -20.24 -14.87
C THR A 357 10.02 -20.97 -13.87
N SER A 358 10.72 -22.01 -14.31
CA SER A 358 11.70 -22.73 -13.48
C SER A 358 13.11 -22.18 -13.58
N ASP A 359 13.36 -21.24 -14.50
CA ASP A 359 14.69 -20.72 -14.76
C ASP A 359 14.90 -19.38 -14.04
N ASP A 360 16.11 -19.17 -13.52
CA ASP A 360 16.45 -17.98 -12.73
C ASP A 360 16.39 -16.68 -13.56
N ASN A 361 16.59 -16.78 -14.87
CA ASN A 361 16.44 -15.70 -15.84
C ASN A 361 15.01 -15.60 -16.44
N TYR A 362 13.99 -16.16 -15.76
CA TYR A 362 12.60 -15.98 -16.19
C TYR A 362 12.28 -14.49 -16.39
N ARG A 363 11.72 -14.15 -17.57
CA ARG A 363 11.47 -12.78 -18.05
C ARG A 363 12.71 -11.96 -18.42
N GLU A 364 13.83 -12.61 -18.72
CA GLU A 364 14.94 -11.97 -19.42
C GLU A 364 14.53 -11.51 -20.82
N TRP A 365 14.95 -10.29 -21.19
CA TRP A 365 14.81 -9.78 -22.55
C TRP A 365 15.89 -10.37 -23.45
N CYS A 366 15.55 -11.39 -24.25
CA CYS A 366 16.55 -12.19 -24.96
C CYS A 366 17.35 -11.43 -26.01
N ALA A 367 16.89 -10.28 -26.48
CA ALA A 367 17.69 -9.47 -27.41
C ALA A 367 18.93 -8.86 -26.75
N ASP A 368 18.93 -8.73 -25.42
CA ASP A 368 20.05 -8.23 -24.63
C ASP A 368 20.88 -9.34 -23.95
N HIS A 369 20.50 -10.62 -24.11
CA HIS A 369 21.25 -11.76 -23.57
C HIS A 369 22.73 -11.74 -24.02
N ASN A 370 23.66 -11.97 -23.08
CA ASN A 370 25.13 -11.81 -23.25
C ASN A 370 25.64 -10.40 -23.61
N ARG A 371 24.80 -9.36 -23.59
CA ARG A 371 25.30 -7.99 -23.77
C ARG A 371 25.90 -7.47 -22.48
N GLU A 372 27.16 -7.09 -22.55
CA GLU A 372 27.84 -6.40 -21.45
C GLU A 372 27.21 -5.04 -21.18
N ILE A 373 27.34 -4.56 -19.94
CA ILE A 373 26.93 -3.21 -19.58
C ILE A 373 27.66 -2.19 -20.48
N PRO A 374 26.96 -1.22 -21.09
CA PRO A 374 27.52 -0.36 -22.15
C PRO A 374 28.48 0.72 -21.63
N VAL A 375 28.92 0.62 -20.37
CA VAL A 375 29.79 1.59 -19.71
C VAL A 375 30.88 0.87 -18.93
N VAL A 376 32.06 1.48 -18.87
CA VAL A 376 33.11 1.01 -17.96
C VAL A 376 32.67 1.34 -16.54
N LEU A 377 32.52 0.31 -15.69
CA LEU A 377 32.20 0.51 -14.28
C LEU A 377 33.34 1.29 -13.61
N PRO A 378 33.04 2.39 -12.90
CA PRO A 378 34.05 3.16 -12.19
C PRO A 378 34.65 2.34 -11.04
N ASN A 379 35.85 2.72 -10.59
CA ASN A 379 36.46 2.09 -9.43
C ASN A 379 35.59 2.33 -8.19
N LEU A 380 35.48 1.33 -7.31
CA LEU A 380 34.77 1.47 -6.04
C LEU A 380 35.26 2.67 -5.21
N SER A 381 36.54 3.05 -5.30
CA SER A 381 37.08 4.24 -4.63
C SER A 381 36.58 5.58 -5.16
N THR A 382 35.91 5.58 -6.32
CA THR A 382 35.36 6.76 -6.99
C THR A 382 33.83 6.82 -6.94
N LEU A 383 33.20 5.85 -6.27
CA LEU A 383 31.76 5.76 -6.12
C LEU A 383 31.34 6.26 -4.73
N ALA A 384 30.18 6.92 -4.68
CA ALA A 384 29.38 7.04 -3.47
C ALA A 384 28.26 6.02 -3.59
N PHE A 385 28.03 5.26 -2.52
CA PHE A 385 27.05 4.19 -2.50
C PHE A 385 25.88 4.59 -1.59
N GLY A 386 24.67 4.24 -2.02
CA GLY A 386 23.49 4.37 -1.19
C GLY A 386 23.17 3.05 -0.51
N GLY A 387 22.36 3.07 0.55
CA GLY A 387 22.03 1.87 1.34
C GLY A 387 21.41 0.71 0.53
N PHE A 388 20.85 0.98 -0.66
CA PHE A 388 20.30 -0.01 -1.59
C PHE A 388 21.28 -0.52 -2.66
N TYR A 389 22.56 -0.11 -2.62
CA TYR A 389 23.56 -0.59 -3.56
C TYR A 389 23.84 -2.09 -3.33
N GLY A 390 23.60 -2.92 -4.35
CA GLY A 390 23.80 -4.37 -4.30
C GLY A 390 25.21 -4.86 -4.64
N GLY A 391 26.14 -3.96 -4.98
CA GLY A 391 27.52 -4.34 -5.34
C GLY A 391 27.71 -4.82 -6.78
N SER A 392 26.63 -5.01 -7.53
CA SER A 392 26.62 -5.65 -8.84
C SER A 392 25.65 -4.92 -9.78
N PRO A 393 25.95 -4.86 -11.10
CA PRO A 393 25.00 -4.38 -12.10
C PRO A 393 23.95 -5.43 -12.49
N TYR A 394 24.06 -6.66 -12.00
CA TYR A 394 23.20 -7.78 -12.37
C TYR A 394 22.15 -8.06 -11.28
N LEU A 395 20.91 -8.18 -11.70
CA LEU A 395 19.74 -8.44 -10.88
C LEU A 395 19.90 -9.75 -10.11
N GLY A 396 19.74 -9.70 -8.79
CA GLY A 396 19.81 -10.90 -7.95
C GLY A 396 21.23 -11.35 -7.58
N VAL A 397 22.27 -10.74 -8.16
CA VAL A 397 23.66 -11.12 -7.92
C VAL A 397 24.28 -10.13 -6.95
N LEU A 398 24.59 -10.55 -5.72
CA LEU A 398 25.32 -9.69 -4.78
C LEU A 398 26.79 -9.53 -5.19
N GLY A 399 27.25 -8.29 -5.22
CA GLY A 399 28.66 -7.97 -5.41
C GLY A 399 29.36 -7.59 -4.11
N SER A 400 30.61 -7.14 -4.23
CA SER A 400 31.37 -6.66 -3.07
C SER A 400 30.79 -5.33 -2.58
N LEU A 401 30.38 -5.30 -1.30
CA LEU A 401 29.95 -4.09 -0.64
C LEU A 401 31.13 -3.42 0.10
N PRO A 402 31.35 -2.12 -0.08
CA PRO A 402 32.31 -1.36 0.71
C PRO A 402 32.01 -1.41 2.21
N PRO A 403 33.03 -1.29 3.09
CA PRO A 403 32.81 -1.17 4.52
C PRO A 403 31.90 0.03 4.85
N GLY A 404 30.83 -0.22 5.62
CA GLY A 404 29.90 0.81 6.08
C GLY A 404 28.60 0.93 5.27
N GLU A 405 28.42 0.15 4.20
CA GLU A 405 27.18 0.16 3.44
C GLU A 405 26.02 -0.53 4.16
N GLY A 406 24.84 0.09 4.08
CA GLY A 406 23.67 -0.21 4.92
C GLY A 406 22.98 -1.55 4.64
N GLY A 407 23.31 -2.22 3.53
CA GLY A 407 22.79 -3.56 3.22
C GLY A 407 21.27 -3.63 3.12
N LEU A 408 20.59 -2.53 2.77
CA LEU A 408 19.12 -2.46 2.65
C LEU A 408 18.58 -3.18 1.40
N ASN A 409 19.47 -3.74 0.59
CA ASN A 409 19.15 -4.51 -0.60
C ASN A 409 19.77 -5.93 -0.52
N PRO A 410 19.26 -6.80 0.37
CA PRO A 410 19.86 -8.10 0.66
C PRO A 410 19.79 -9.07 -0.52
N ASN A 411 18.91 -8.80 -1.50
CA ASN A 411 18.68 -9.65 -2.66
C ASN A 411 19.30 -9.09 -3.95
N ALA A 412 20.07 -8.00 -3.87
CA ALA A 412 20.62 -7.32 -5.05
C ALA A 412 19.58 -6.99 -6.14
N GLY A 413 18.39 -6.56 -5.72
CA GLY A 413 17.36 -6.05 -6.61
C GLY A 413 17.73 -4.70 -7.21
N PHE A 414 17.03 -4.27 -8.27
CA PHE A 414 17.15 -2.90 -8.77
C PHE A 414 16.19 -1.97 -8.01
N ALA A 415 16.77 -1.00 -7.29
CA ALA A 415 16.02 -0.04 -6.49
C ALA A 415 15.72 1.24 -7.28
N TYR A 416 14.45 1.65 -7.29
CA TYR A 416 13.95 2.87 -7.91
C TYR A 416 13.22 3.70 -6.86
N MET A 417 13.58 4.98 -6.72
CA MET A 417 12.94 5.87 -5.77
C MET A 417 11.54 6.25 -6.25
N TRP A 418 10.53 6.11 -5.38
CA TRP A 418 9.17 6.57 -5.62
C TRP A 418 8.87 7.66 -4.59
N HIS A 419 8.45 8.83 -5.02
CA HIS A 419 8.42 10.01 -4.15
C HIS A 419 7.46 11.09 -4.65
N SER A 420 7.19 12.09 -3.83
CA SER A 420 6.54 13.33 -4.30
C SER A 420 7.49 14.17 -5.16
N HIS A 421 7.03 14.63 -6.31
CA HIS A 421 7.75 15.54 -7.21
C HIS A 421 7.65 17.01 -6.78
N THR A 422 7.00 17.28 -5.65
CA THR A 422 7.22 18.51 -4.90
C THR A 422 8.38 18.22 -3.95
N GLU A 423 9.61 18.59 -4.32
CA GLU A 423 10.82 18.14 -3.62
C GLU A 423 10.87 18.52 -2.11
N ARG A 424 10.15 19.58 -1.70
CA ARG A 424 9.99 19.93 -0.28
C ARG A 424 9.35 18.81 0.54
N GLU A 425 8.61 17.91 -0.09
CA GLU A 425 7.90 16.80 0.56
C GLU A 425 8.79 15.57 0.74
N MET A 426 10.05 15.62 0.28
CA MET A 426 11.05 14.55 0.39
C MET A 426 12.02 14.77 1.55
N VAL A 427 11.59 15.48 2.59
CA VAL A 427 12.41 15.83 3.75
C VAL A 427 11.66 15.58 5.04
N ASN A 428 12.40 15.39 6.12
CA ASN A 428 11.89 15.49 7.48
C ASN A 428 12.59 16.68 8.15
N ASN A 429 11.86 17.71 8.58
CA ASN A 429 12.46 18.94 9.12
C ASN A 429 13.58 19.52 8.22
N ASP A 430 13.28 19.66 6.92
CA ASP A 430 14.22 20.16 5.89
C ASP A 430 15.48 19.30 5.67
N ILE A 431 15.54 18.07 6.21
CA ILE A 431 16.63 17.12 6.01
C ILE A 431 16.21 16.02 5.02
N PHE A 432 16.96 15.92 3.92
CA PHE A 432 16.83 14.86 2.91
C PHE A 432 17.71 13.63 3.25
N PRO A 433 17.27 12.40 2.95
CA PRO A 433 15.94 12.02 2.44
C PRO A 433 14.91 11.81 3.56
N GLY A 434 13.65 12.13 3.29
CA GLY A 434 12.54 12.02 4.24
C GLY A 434 11.16 12.09 3.59
N GLY A 435 10.14 12.26 4.42
CA GLY A 435 8.77 12.57 3.99
C GLY A 435 8.14 11.52 3.07
N MET A 436 7.51 11.98 1.99
CA MET A 436 6.80 11.17 1.01
C MET A 436 7.76 10.52 0.02
N MET A 437 8.58 9.59 0.52
CA MET A 437 9.53 8.80 -0.25
C MET A 437 9.44 7.33 0.14
N THR A 438 9.55 6.44 -0.83
CA THR A 438 9.70 4.99 -0.67
C THR A 438 10.53 4.43 -1.82
N MET A 439 10.73 3.11 -1.84
CA MET A 439 11.44 2.41 -2.91
C MET A 439 10.53 1.39 -3.59
N LEU A 440 10.69 1.28 -4.91
CA LEU A 440 10.40 0.08 -5.68
C LEU A 440 11.68 -0.74 -5.77
N ILE A 441 11.61 -2.03 -5.43
CA ILE A 441 12.69 -2.99 -5.68
C ILE A 441 12.20 -3.99 -6.73
N ILE A 442 12.88 -4.03 -7.86
CA ILE A 442 12.76 -5.15 -8.79
C ILE A 442 13.61 -6.28 -8.23
N GLU A 443 12.98 -7.38 -7.88
CA GLU A 443 13.59 -8.57 -7.30
C GLU A 443 13.75 -9.65 -8.35
N ALA A 444 14.82 -10.42 -8.26
CA ALA A 444 15.03 -11.55 -9.15
C ALA A 444 13.91 -12.61 -9.01
N PRO A 445 13.59 -13.39 -10.06
CA PRO A 445 12.44 -14.31 -10.07
C PRO A 445 12.38 -15.35 -8.94
N TRP A 446 13.55 -15.72 -8.38
CA TRP A 446 13.65 -16.71 -7.30
C TRP A 446 13.47 -16.11 -5.90
N VAL A 447 13.43 -14.78 -5.78
CA VAL A 447 13.25 -14.10 -4.49
C VAL A 447 11.78 -14.18 -4.08
N ASP A 448 11.49 -14.63 -2.87
CA ASP A 448 10.11 -14.58 -2.38
C ASP A 448 9.73 -13.14 -2.01
N ILE A 449 8.57 -12.71 -2.49
CA ILE A 449 7.95 -11.44 -2.13
C ILE A 449 6.63 -11.76 -1.42
N PRO A 450 6.55 -11.50 -0.10
CA PRO A 450 5.40 -11.87 0.73
C PRO A 450 4.09 -11.17 0.34
#